data_AF-D4DMF1-F1
#
_entry.id   AF-D4DMF1-F1
#
_cell.length_a   1.000
_cell.length_b   1.000
_cell.length_c   1.000
_cell.angle_alpha   90.00
_cell.angle_beta   90.00
_cell.angle_gamma   90.00
#
_symmetry.space_group_name_H-M   'P 1'
#
loop_
_entity.id
_entity.type
_entity.pdbx_description
1 polymer ?
#
loop_
_entity_poly.entity_id
_entity_poly.type
_entity_poly.pdbx_seq_one_letter_code
_entity_poly.pdbx_strand_id
1 'polypeptide(L)'
;MTYAEFYARIENFPNRFSNRNLASYLSALHALTEARQAGPFTAELCLSLLEQAFTAESVPFDAAWPVIRTAPADTEYAPFDYACAVMRFQAAELHRMGGGQTENGCRDFSAFSETGHAWYNFDPFSLLDCGAYGMADLNGEEAAVQEGWDFWGRLPEMGRVYE
;
A
#
# COMPACT_ATOMS: atom_id res chain seq x y z
N MET A 1 3.56 -16.03 -11.84
CA MET A 1 4.48 -15.55 -10.81
C MET A 1 4.08 -16.16 -9.48
N THR A 2 4.99 -16.75 -8.73
CA THR A 2 4.73 -17.19 -7.34
C THR A 2 4.87 -16.02 -6.36
N TYR A 3 4.38 -16.18 -5.12
CA TYR A 3 4.59 -15.17 -4.09
C TYR A 3 6.07 -14.96 -3.76
N ALA A 4 6.90 -16.01 -3.78
CA ALA A 4 8.34 -15.91 -3.63
C ALA A 4 8.99 -15.05 -4.73
N GLU A 5 8.61 -15.30 -5.99
CA GLU A 5 9.10 -14.50 -7.13
C GLU A 5 8.64 -13.04 -7.03
N PHE A 6 7.39 -12.81 -6.61
CA PHE A 6 6.85 -11.46 -6.44
C PHE A 6 7.59 -10.70 -5.32
N TYR A 7 7.76 -11.33 -4.16
CA TYR A 7 8.49 -10.76 -3.02
C TYR A 7 9.93 -10.41 -3.39
N ALA A 8 10.66 -11.31 -4.05
CA ALA A 8 12.02 -11.03 -4.51
C ALA A 8 12.12 -9.82 -5.46
N ARG A 9 11.05 -9.50 -6.22
CA ARG A 9 11.01 -8.31 -7.06
C ARG A 9 10.80 -7.03 -6.25
N ILE A 10 9.99 -7.10 -5.19
CA ILE A 10 9.74 -6.00 -4.24
C ILE A 10 10.98 -5.72 -3.38
N GLU A 11 11.61 -6.75 -2.81
CA GLU A 11 12.82 -6.65 -1.99
C GLU A 11 13.97 -5.95 -2.76
N ASN A 12 13.98 -6.06 -4.08
CA ASN A 12 14.97 -5.41 -4.94
C ASN A 12 14.64 -3.95 -5.33
N PHE A 13 13.50 -3.39 -4.91
CA PHE A 13 13.14 -1.99 -5.21
C PHE A 13 14.12 -0.95 -4.66
N PRO A 14 14.68 -1.08 -3.43
CA PRO A 14 15.70 -0.15 -2.93
C PRO A 14 16.96 -0.06 -3.81
N ASN A 15 17.27 -1.09 -4.59
CA ASN A 15 18.40 -1.08 -5.53
C ASN A 15 18.06 -0.39 -6.86
N ARG A 16 16.78 -0.07 -7.11
CA ARG A 16 16.27 0.44 -8.39
C ARG A 16 15.66 1.84 -8.28
N PHE A 17 15.17 2.22 -7.11
CA PHE A 17 14.44 3.46 -6.91
C PHE A 17 14.97 4.20 -5.67
N SER A 18 14.80 5.52 -5.65
CA SER A 18 14.98 6.31 -4.44
C SER A 18 13.72 6.24 -3.59
N ASN A 19 13.88 6.20 -2.28
CA ASN A 19 12.74 6.27 -1.38
C ASN A 19 12.03 7.63 -1.50
N ARG A 20 10.74 7.68 -1.16
CA ARG A 20 9.94 8.91 -1.14
C ARG A 20 8.95 8.90 0.00
N ASN A 21 8.38 10.07 0.31
CA ASN A 21 7.32 10.16 1.31
C ASN A 21 6.15 9.22 0.99
N LEU A 22 5.71 8.43 1.98
CA LEU A 22 4.70 7.40 1.80
C LEU A 22 3.33 7.96 1.36
N ALA A 23 2.89 9.08 1.92
CA ALA A 23 1.62 9.70 1.52
C ALA A 23 1.66 10.14 0.04
N SER A 24 2.82 10.65 -0.41
CA SER A 24 3.03 11.02 -1.82
C SER A 24 3.03 9.78 -2.73
N TYR A 25 3.61 8.67 -2.28
CA TYR A 25 3.61 7.39 -2.99
C TYR A 25 2.21 6.81 -3.12
N LEU A 26 1.44 6.76 -2.03
CA LEU A 26 0.06 6.27 -2.02
C LEU A 26 -0.88 7.15 -2.87
N SER A 27 -0.68 8.47 -2.87
CA SER A 27 -1.43 9.38 -3.76
C SER A 27 -1.12 9.10 -5.24
N ALA A 28 0.16 8.89 -5.58
CA ALA A 28 0.53 8.51 -6.95
C ALA A 28 -0.04 7.13 -7.34
N LEU A 29 -0.02 6.16 -6.43
CA LEU A 29 -0.64 4.85 -6.63
C LEU A 29 -2.14 4.97 -6.89
N HIS A 30 -2.85 5.79 -6.12
CA HIS A 30 -4.28 6.02 -6.30
C HIS A 30 -4.58 6.56 -7.70
N ALA A 31 -3.84 7.58 -8.14
CA ALA A 31 -3.99 8.16 -9.47
C ALA A 31 -3.73 7.15 -10.60
N LEU A 32 -2.68 6.35 -10.47
CA LEU A 32 -2.35 5.28 -11.43
C LEU A 32 -3.44 4.19 -11.45
N THR A 33 -4.04 3.90 -10.30
CA THR A 33 -5.15 2.95 -10.17
C THR A 33 -6.38 3.43 -10.91
N GLU A 34 -6.81 4.68 -10.66
CA GLU A 34 -7.96 5.29 -11.33
C GLU A 34 -7.79 5.33 -12.86
N ALA A 35 -6.59 5.64 -13.35
CA ALA A 35 -6.30 5.65 -14.78
C ALA A 35 -6.41 4.28 -15.47
N ARG A 36 -6.42 3.17 -14.71
CA ARG A 36 -6.40 1.79 -15.24
C ARG A 36 -7.65 0.98 -14.95
N GLN A 37 -8.77 1.60 -14.57
CA GLN A 37 -10.04 0.93 -14.20
C GLN A 37 -10.56 -0.15 -15.19
N ALA A 38 -10.01 -0.25 -16.41
CA ALA A 38 -10.32 -1.29 -17.39
C ALA A 38 -9.23 -2.37 -17.51
N GLY A 39 -9.67 -3.64 -17.50
CA GLY A 39 -8.83 -4.80 -17.84
C GLY A 39 -8.55 -5.74 -16.67
N PRO A 40 -7.98 -6.92 -16.96
CA PRO A 40 -7.56 -7.87 -15.93
C PRO A 40 -6.40 -7.30 -15.10
N PHE A 41 -6.42 -7.58 -13.80
CA PHE A 41 -5.35 -7.18 -12.89
C PHE A 41 -4.43 -8.37 -12.60
N THR A 42 -3.18 -8.29 -13.07
CA THR A 42 -2.18 -9.36 -12.94
C THR A 42 -1.04 -8.98 -12.00
N ALA A 43 -0.21 -9.95 -11.59
CA ALA A 43 0.98 -9.69 -10.77
C ALA A 43 1.97 -8.73 -11.46
N GLU A 44 2.13 -8.85 -12.78
CA GLU A 44 2.98 -7.99 -13.59
C GLU A 44 2.43 -6.57 -13.67
N LEU A 45 1.10 -6.42 -13.75
CA LEU A 45 0.45 -5.13 -13.66
C LEU A 45 0.70 -4.49 -12.30
N CYS A 46 0.55 -5.27 -11.22
CA CYS A 46 0.82 -4.83 -9.85
C CYS A 46 2.25 -4.27 -9.74
N LEU A 47 3.27 -5.05 -10.09
CA LEU A 47 4.67 -4.59 -10.07
C LEU A 47 4.85 -3.32 -10.92
N SER A 48 4.28 -3.29 -12.12
CA SER A 48 4.40 -2.12 -13.00
C SER A 48 3.83 -0.85 -12.35
N LEU A 49 2.70 -0.94 -11.66
CA LEU A 49 2.09 0.21 -10.97
C LEU A 49 2.91 0.64 -9.75
N LEU A 50 3.40 -0.32 -8.96
CA LEU A 50 4.26 -0.05 -7.81
C LEU A 50 5.56 0.67 -8.23
N GLU A 51 6.19 0.20 -9.31
CA GLU A 51 7.39 0.81 -9.87
C GLU A 51 7.11 2.24 -10.37
N GLN A 52 6.00 2.45 -11.09
CA GLN A 52 5.61 3.78 -11.58
C GLN A 52 5.39 4.77 -10.44
N ALA A 53 4.79 4.35 -9.33
CA ALA A 53 4.48 5.24 -8.21
C ALA A 53 5.72 5.84 -7.51
N PHE A 54 6.91 5.27 -7.68
CA PHE A 54 8.14 5.89 -7.16
C PHE A 54 8.47 7.21 -7.85
N THR A 55 8.04 7.41 -9.09
CA THR A 55 8.41 8.60 -9.89
C THR A 55 7.22 9.37 -10.45
N ALA A 56 6.02 8.78 -10.42
CA ALA A 56 4.80 9.44 -10.85
C ALA A 56 4.48 10.68 -9.99
N GLU A 57 3.82 11.65 -10.63
CA GLU A 57 3.34 12.85 -9.98
C GLU A 57 2.34 12.47 -8.89
N SER A 58 2.56 13.00 -7.68
CA SER A 58 1.60 12.86 -6.59
C SER A 58 0.42 13.79 -6.83
N VAL A 59 -0.80 13.27 -6.75
CA VAL A 59 -1.99 14.12 -6.79
C VAL A 59 -2.07 14.92 -5.48
N PRO A 60 -2.48 16.20 -5.53
CA PRO A 60 -2.72 16.98 -4.34
C PRO A 60 -3.68 16.23 -3.39
N PHE A 61 -3.37 16.28 -2.10
CA PHE A 61 -4.21 15.69 -1.08
C PHE A 61 -5.62 16.26 -1.17
N ASP A 62 -6.61 15.40 -1.45
CA ASP A 62 -8.00 15.81 -1.65
C ASP A 62 -8.60 16.26 -0.30
N ALA A 63 -9.28 17.40 -0.31
CA ALA A 63 -9.96 17.96 0.86
C ALA A 63 -11.05 17.03 1.42
N ALA A 64 -11.51 16.04 0.67
CA ALA A 64 -12.45 15.01 1.11
C ALA A 64 -11.79 13.86 1.88
N TRP A 65 -10.48 13.69 1.86
CA TRP A 65 -9.80 12.57 2.52
C TRP A 65 -9.73 12.67 4.07
N PRO A 66 -9.63 13.87 4.71
CA PRO A 66 -9.60 13.99 6.17
C PRO A 66 -10.76 13.34 6.92
N VAL A 67 -11.94 13.20 6.29
CA VAL A 67 -13.12 12.61 6.93
C VAL A 67 -13.10 11.08 6.94
N ILE A 68 -12.18 10.44 6.21
CA ILE A 68 -12.03 8.99 6.19
C ILE A 68 -11.31 8.57 7.47
N ARG A 69 -12.05 7.94 8.41
CA ARG A 69 -11.52 7.48 9.72
C ARG A 69 -11.59 5.97 9.93
N THR A 70 -12.29 5.25 9.05
CA THR A 70 -12.48 3.81 9.15
C THR A 70 -11.64 3.11 8.09
N ALA A 71 -10.88 2.10 8.50
CA ALA A 71 -10.18 1.23 7.57
C ALA A 71 -11.21 0.51 6.68
N PRO A 72 -11.04 0.49 5.35
CA PRO A 72 -11.96 -0.21 4.46
C PRO A 72 -11.95 -1.71 4.74
N ALA A 73 -13.13 -2.33 4.87
CA ALA A 73 -13.26 -3.77 4.90
C ALA A 73 -13.47 -4.32 3.48
N ASP A 74 -12.74 -5.36 3.09
CA ASP A 74 -12.85 -5.96 1.74
C ASP A 74 -14.27 -6.48 1.42
N THR A 75 -15.06 -6.83 2.43
CA THR A 75 -16.46 -7.24 2.29
C THR A 75 -17.46 -6.13 1.94
N GLU A 76 -17.07 -4.85 2.07
CA GLU A 76 -17.97 -3.71 1.87
C GLU A 76 -17.86 -3.06 0.49
N TYR A 77 -16.88 -3.49 -0.32
CA TYR A 77 -16.52 -2.82 -1.58
C TYR A 77 -16.39 -3.82 -2.72
N ALA A 78 -16.62 -3.34 -3.96
CA ALA A 78 -16.11 -4.06 -5.11
C ALA A 78 -14.56 -4.05 -5.09
N PRO A 79 -13.87 -5.07 -5.65
CA PRO A 79 -12.41 -5.19 -5.56
C PRO A 79 -11.62 -3.92 -5.95
N PHE A 80 -12.04 -3.24 -7.01
CA PHE A 80 -11.42 -1.99 -7.44
C PHE A 80 -11.64 -0.85 -6.43
N ASP A 81 -12.88 -0.68 -5.98
CA ASP A 81 -13.25 0.37 -5.03
C ASP A 81 -12.55 0.17 -3.68
N TYR A 82 -12.36 -1.09 -3.27
CA TYR A 82 -11.58 -1.46 -2.09
C TYR A 82 -10.14 -0.95 -2.19
N ALA A 83 -9.44 -1.23 -3.31
CA ALA A 83 -8.07 -0.78 -3.50
C ALA A 83 -7.95 0.76 -3.47
N CYS A 84 -8.86 1.47 -4.15
CA CYS A 84 -8.91 2.93 -4.07
C CYS A 84 -9.21 3.42 -2.64
N ALA A 85 -10.11 2.76 -1.92
CA ALA A 85 -10.44 3.12 -0.54
C ALA A 85 -9.24 2.94 0.40
N VAL A 86 -8.47 1.85 0.27
CA VAL A 86 -7.27 1.60 1.09
C VAL A 86 -6.25 2.71 0.89
N MET A 87 -5.93 3.07 -0.35
CA MET A 87 -4.94 4.11 -0.64
C MET A 87 -5.35 5.48 -0.08
N ARG A 88 -6.63 5.86 -0.25
CA ARG A 88 -7.17 7.11 0.30
C ARG A 88 -7.15 7.12 1.82
N PHE A 89 -7.57 6.03 2.45
CA PHE A 89 -7.56 5.88 3.90
C PHE A 89 -6.14 6.01 4.46
N GLN A 90 -5.18 5.28 3.91
CA GLN A 90 -3.79 5.32 4.37
C GLN A 90 -3.14 6.69 4.16
N ALA A 91 -3.40 7.35 3.02
CA ALA A 91 -2.93 8.71 2.79
C ALA A 91 -3.54 9.70 3.80
N ALA A 92 -4.84 9.56 4.12
CA ALA A 92 -5.52 10.39 5.12
C ALA A 92 -4.93 10.20 6.53
N GLU A 93 -4.62 8.96 6.90
CA GLU A 93 -3.98 8.62 8.17
C GLU A 93 -2.58 9.23 8.28
N LEU A 94 -1.74 9.05 7.26
CA LEU A 94 -0.39 9.63 7.23
C LEU A 94 -0.42 11.16 7.29
N HIS A 95 -1.40 11.78 6.64
CA HIS A 95 -1.60 13.22 6.73
C HIS A 95 -1.93 13.67 8.17
N ARG A 96 -2.79 12.93 8.88
CA ARG A 96 -3.13 13.21 10.29
C ARG A 96 -1.95 12.99 11.22
N MET A 97 -1.22 11.90 11.04
CA MET A 97 -0.06 11.54 11.87
C MET A 97 1.06 12.57 11.76
N GLY A 98 1.22 13.19 10.59
CA GLY A 98 2.22 14.23 10.33
C GLY A 98 3.66 13.76 10.55
N GLY A 99 4.64 14.65 10.36
CA GLY A 99 6.06 14.32 10.50
C GLY A 99 6.44 13.76 11.88
N GLY A 100 5.80 14.23 12.95
CA GLY A 100 6.16 13.84 14.31
C GLY A 100 5.94 12.37 14.67
N GLN A 101 4.86 11.74 14.18
CA GLN A 101 4.61 10.30 14.41
C GLN A 101 5.33 9.42 13.39
N THR A 102 5.53 9.90 12.16
CA THR A 102 6.23 9.15 11.10
C THR A 102 7.76 9.18 11.25
N GLU A 103 8.35 10.26 11.78
CA GLU A 103 9.81 10.43 11.92
C GLU A 103 10.36 9.83 13.22
N ASN A 104 9.57 9.85 14.30
CA ASN A 104 9.94 9.20 15.56
C ASN A 104 9.73 7.69 15.52
N GLY A 105 9.22 7.17 14.38
CA GLY A 105 8.90 5.79 14.04
C GLY A 105 8.63 4.99 15.27
N CYS A 106 7.38 5.00 15.78
CA CYS A 106 6.99 4.38 17.05
C CYS A 106 7.75 3.07 17.27
N ARG A 107 8.86 3.16 18.02
CA ARG A 107 9.90 2.14 18.10
C ARG A 107 9.48 0.97 18.99
N ASP A 108 8.29 1.06 19.57
CA ASP A 108 7.74 0.12 20.52
C ASP A 108 6.40 -0.37 19.95
N PHE A 109 6.47 -1.49 19.23
CA PHE A 109 5.38 -2.42 18.90
C PHE A 109 4.01 -1.75 18.68
N SER A 110 3.73 -1.39 17.42
CA SER A 110 2.49 -0.75 16.91
C SER A 110 2.38 0.75 17.21
N ALA A 111 2.61 1.58 16.19
CA ALA A 111 2.08 2.95 16.21
C ALA A 111 0.56 2.86 16.06
N PHE A 112 -0.19 3.32 17.05
CA PHE A 112 -1.61 3.62 16.81
C PHE A 112 -1.70 5.02 16.21
N SER A 113 -2.39 5.14 15.08
CA SER A 113 -2.76 6.44 14.55
C SER A 113 -3.73 7.15 15.49
N GLU A 114 -3.98 8.44 15.27
CA GLU A 114 -5.01 9.19 16.00
C GLU A 114 -6.40 8.52 15.94
N THR A 115 -6.68 7.75 14.89
CA THR A 115 -7.96 7.05 14.72
C THR A 115 -7.97 5.66 15.36
N GLY A 116 -6.87 5.25 15.99
CA GLY A 116 -6.76 3.98 16.72
C GLY A 116 -6.40 2.78 15.85
N HIS A 117 -5.97 2.98 14.61
CA HIS A 117 -5.52 1.88 13.73
C HIS A 117 -4.02 1.63 13.90
N ALA A 118 -3.62 0.35 13.85
CA ALA A 118 -2.22 -0.04 13.94
C ALA A 118 -1.42 0.31 12.67
N TRP A 119 -0.17 0.71 12.84
CA TRP A 119 0.78 1.04 11.79
C TRP A 119 2.17 0.53 12.17
N TYR A 120 2.79 -0.21 11.25
CA TYR A 120 4.16 -0.70 11.40
C TYR A 120 5.14 -0.06 10.41
N ASN A 121 4.66 0.36 9.24
CA ASN A 121 5.50 0.79 8.13
C ASN A 121 5.16 2.21 7.66
N PHE A 122 6.21 3.04 7.47
CA PHE A 122 6.07 4.50 7.29
C PHE A 122 6.76 5.04 6.04
N ASP A 123 7.38 4.15 5.24
CA ASP A 123 7.94 4.47 3.95
C ASP A 123 7.54 3.42 2.90
N PRO A 124 7.56 3.76 1.60
CA PRO A 124 7.22 2.83 0.54
C PRO A 124 7.97 1.51 0.56
N PHE A 125 9.25 1.47 0.94
CA PHE A 125 9.99 0.20 0.95
C PHE A 125 9.51 -0.69 2.08
N SER A 126 9.45 -0.18 3.31
CA SER A 126 8.96 -0.96 4.44
C SER A 126 7.51 -1.42 4.27
N LEU A 127 6.63 -0.55 3.73
CA LEU A 127 5.24 -0.91 3.45
C LEU A 127 5.15 -2.07 2.46
N LEU A 128 5.89 -2.00 1.35
CA LEU A 128 5.80 -3.02 0.31
C LEU A 128 6.50 -4.31 0.71
N ASP A 129 7.61 -4.23 1.43
CA ASP A 129 8.38 -5.39 1.91
C ASP A 129 7.53 -6.23 2.87
N CYS A 130 7.04 -5.63 3.97
CA CYS A 130 6.14 -6.31 4.92
C CYS A 130 4.82 -6.74 4.24
N GLY A 131 4.29 -5.94 3.32
CA GLY A 131 3.08 -6.29 2.59
C GLY A 131 3.26 -7.53 1.71
N ALA A 132 4.34 -7.59 0.94
CA ALA A 132 4.62 -8.71 0.06
C ALA A 132 5.01 -9.97 0.84
N TYR A 133 5.82 -9.83 1.90
CA TYR A 133 6.19 -10.92 2.78
C TYR A 133 4.96 -11.50 3.51
N GLY A 134 4.13 -10.65 4.12
CA GLY A 134 2.91 -11.09 4.79
C GLY A 134 1.92 -11.78 3.84
N MET A 135 1.85 -11.34 2.58
CA MET A 135 1.06 -12.05 1.57
C MET A 135 1.65 -13.42 1.21
N ALA A 136 2.98 -13.57 1.15
CA ALA A 136 3.64 -14.84 0.91
C ALA A 136 3.45 -15.82 2.08
N ASP A 137 3.60 -15.33 3.32
CA ASP A 137 3.40 -16.10 4.56
C ASP A 137 1.97 -16.66 4.66
N LEU A 138 0.97 -15.81 4.37
CA LEU A 138 -0.45 -16.21 4.44
C LEU A 138 -0.89 -17.19 3.34
N ASN A 139 -0.36 -17.05 2.13
CA ASN A 139 -0.84 -17.81 0.95
C ASN A 139 0.09 -18.97 0.57
N GLY A 140 1.30 -19.01 1.11
CA GLY A 140 2.37 -19.92 0.74
C GLY A 140 3.26 -19.37 -0.36
N GLU A 141 4.57 -19.38 -0.13
CA GLU A 141 5.60 -18.80 -1.02
C GLU A 141 5.54 -19.34 -2.47
N GLU A 142 5.28 -20.64 -2.62
CA GLU A 142 5.22 -21.32 -3.92
C GLU A 142 3.85 -21.20 -4.62
N ALA A 143 2.84 -20.63 -3.94
CA ALA A 143 1.53 -20.42 -4.55
C ALA A 143 1.59 -19.32 -5.62
N ALA A 144 0.75 -19.44 -6.64
CA ALA A 144 0.59 -18.39 -7.63
C ALA A 144 0.00 -17.13 -7.00
N VAL A 145 0.56 -15.97 -7.33
CA VAL A 145 0.02 -14.68 -6.88
C VAL A 145 -1.43 -14.55 -7.34
N GLN A 146 -2.30 -14.20 -6.40
CA GLN A 146 -3.70 -13.95 -6.72
C GLN A 146 -3.84 -12.81 -7.73
N GLU A 147 -4.59 -13.07 -8.80
CA GLU A 147 -5.01 -12.04 -9.76
C GLU A 147 -6.28 -11.35 -9.28
N GLY A 148 -6.43 -10.06 -9.59
CA GLY A 148 -7.58 -9.25 -9.19
C GLY A 148 -7.23 -7.98 -8.44
N TRP A 149 -8.16 -7.02 -8.47
CA TRP A 149 -8.01 -5.74 -7.80
C TRP A 149 -8.08 -5.84 -6.26
N ASP A 150 -8.58 -6.95 -5.73
CA ASP A 150 -8.56 -7.20 -4.30
C ASP A 150 -7.14 -7.47 -3.80
N PHE A 151 -6.32 -8.20 -4.56
CA PHE A 151 -4.87 -8.31 -4.27
C PHE A 151 -4.21 -6.92 -4.22
N TRP A 152 -4.61 -6.02 -5.11
CA TRP A 152 -4.09 -4.66 -5.18
C TRP A 152 -4.37 -3.82 -3.93
N GLY A 153 -5.55 -3.97 -3.33
CA GLY A 153 -5.89 -3.31 -2.07
C GLY A 153 -5.28 -4.02 -0.85
N ARG A 154 -5.20 -5.36 -0.88
CA ARG A 154 -4.70 -6.17 0.23
C ARG A 154 -3.20 -6.01 0.44
N LEU A 155 -2.42 -5.80 -0.63
CA LEU A 155 -0.97 -5.61 -0.52
C LEU A 155 -0.56 -4.40 0.37
N PRO A 156 -0.99 -3.16 0.09
CA PRO A 156 -0.67 -2.01 0.94
C PRO A 156 -1.35 -2.10 2.31
N GLU A 157 -2.52 -2.74 2.41
CA GLU A 157 -3.17 -2.95 3.71
C GLU A 157 -2.38 -3.93 4.59
N MET A 158 -1.91 -5.04 4.02
CA MET A 158 -1.00 -5.97 4.68
C MET A 158 0.27 -5.25 5.12
N GLY A 159 0.85 -4.42 4.23
CA GLY A 159 2.00 -3.60 4.54
C GLY A 159 1.81 -2.67 5.73
N ARG A 160 0.58 -2.21 5.99
CA ARG A 160 0.29 -1.34 7.13
C ARG A 160 0.24 -2.10 8.46
N VAL A 161 -0.31 -3.32 8.44
CA VAL A 161 -0.69 -4.07 9.65
C VAL A 161 0.21 -5.26 9.98
N TYR A 162 1.05 -5.69 9.04
CA TYR A 162 2.02 -6.77 9.23
C TYR A 162 3.36 -6.19 9.74
N GLU A 163 3.89 -6.81 10.79
CA GLU A 163 5.16 -6.45 11.44
C GLU A 163 6.35 -7.16 10.78
#